data_AF-A0AAP0JP98-F1
#
_entry.id   AF-A0AAP0JP98-F1
#
_cell.length_a   1.000
_cell.length_b   1.000
_cell.length_c   1.000
_cell.angle_alpha   90.00
_cell.angle_beta   90.00
_cell.angle_gamma   90.00
#
_symmetry.space_group_name_H-M   'P 1'
#
loop_
_entity.id
_entity.type
_entity.pdbx_description
1 polymer ?
#
loop_
_entity_poly.entity_id
_entity_poly.type
_entity_poly.pdbx_seq_one_letter_code
_entity_poly.pdbx_strand_id
1 'polypeptide(L)'
;MTDTFKKGMIPEGYHWKSVLQYQRDIYWERWKSYFDWDPQITALIMATYESKAKVRYKALMNKLLTKGERPIYVTKEAWRRYVEYWESDDFKTRSKIASSNRRSKKGGPGAEQGAGEGLHGARVVPSCAHEETRWSDLH
;
A
#
# COMPACT_ATOMS: atom_id res chain seq x y z
N MET A 1 0.22 2.68 15.53
CA MET A 1 0.83 3.32 14.34
C MET A 1 -0.11 3.29 13.14
N THR A 2 -0.57 2.13 12.64
CA THR A 2 -1.46 2.11 11.46
C THR A 2 -2.75 2.91 11.64
N ASP A 3 -3.29 2.98 12.85
CA ASP A 3 -4.51 3.75 13.13
C ASP A 3 -4.30 5.27 13.03
N THR A 4 -3.07 5.76 13.18
CA THR A 4 -2.79 7.19 12.96
C THR A 4 -2.91 7.57 11.49
N PHE A 5 -2.55 6.65 10.58
CA PHE A 5 -2.75 6.81 9.14
C PHE A 5 -4.23 6.75 8.76
N LYS A 6 -4.97 5.76 9.28
CA LYS A 6 -6.40 5.58 8.96
C LYS A 6 -7.26 6.80 9.32
N LYS A 7 -6.89 7.54 10.36
CA LYS A 7 -7.59 8.76 10.80
C LYS A 7 -7.41 9.97 9.85
N GLY A 8 -6.70 9.84 8.73
CA GLY A 8 -6.49 10.94 7.79
C GLY A 8 -5.76 10.50 6.53
N MET A 9 -6.36 9.60 5.75
CA MET A 9 -5.77 9.10 4.51
C MET A 9 -5.62 10.23 3.49
N ILE A 10 -4.43 10.35 2.92
CA ILE A 10 -4.06 11.44 2.01
C ILE A 10 -4.33 11.03 0.57
N PRO A 11 -5.07 11.80 -0.23
CA PRO A 11 -5.41 11.43 -1.60
C PRO A 11 -4.19 11.13 -2.49
N GLU A 12 -3.14 11.93 -2.41
CA GLU A 12 -1.88 11.73 -3.15
C GLU A 12 -0.90 10.76 -2.45
N GLY A 13 -1.34 10.12 -1.37
CA GLY A 13 -0.55 9.27 -0.50
C GLY A 13 -0.37 7.84 -1.01
N TYR A 14 -0.15 7.63 -2.30
CA TYR A 14 -0.03 6.28 -2.92
C TYR A 14 1.07 5.42 -2.28
N HIS A 15 2.17 6.04 -1.89
CA HIS A 15 3.27 5.43 -1.14
C HIS A 15 3.90 6.44 -0.19
N TRP A 16 4.63 5.99 0.83
CA TRP A 16 5.17 6.90 1.86
C TRP A 16 5.97 8.08 1.30
N LYS A 17 6.69 7.88 0.19
CA LYS A 17 7.48 8.95 -0.46
C LYS A 17 6.63 10.06 -1.09
N SER A 18 5.39 9.79 -1.50
CA SER A 18 4.49 10.79 -2.10
C SER A 18 3.73 11.58 -1.05
N VAL A 19 3.70 11.09 0.19
CA VAL A 19 3.22 11.86 1.34
C VAL A 19 4.19 13.00 1.60
N LEU A 20 3.70 14.24 1.52
CA LEU A 20 4.48 15.45 1.75
C LEU A 20 4.92 15.55 3.21
N GLN A 21 6.05 16.24 3.48
CA GLN A 21 6.62 16.29 4.83
C GLN A 21 5.62 16.80 5.87
N TYR A 22 4.93 17.92 5.59
CA TYR A 22 3.92 18.46 6.52
C TYR A 22 2.80 17.45 6.84
N GLN A 23 2.47 16.56 5.91
CA GLN A 23 1.46 15.52 6.13
C GLN A 23 2.00 14.35 6.95
N ARG A 24 3.30 14.02 6.80
CA ARG A 24 3.98 13.07 7.68
C ARG A 24 4.06 13.62 9.10
N ASP A 25 4.27 14.92 9.24
CA ASP A 25 4.31 15.61 10.53
C ASP A 25 2.95 15.52 11.24
N ILE A 26 1.83 15.65 10.50
CA ILE A 26 0.48 15.40 11.07
C ILE A 26 0.37 13.97 11.61
N TYR A 27 0.88 12.96 10.89
CA TYR A 27 0.87 11.58 11.39
C TYR A 27 1.78 11.38 12.60
N TRP A 28 2.94 12.05 12.59
CA TRP A 28 3.88 12.04 13.70
C TRP A 28 3.28 12.65 14.95
N GLU A 29 2.73 13.86 14.89
CA GLU A 29 2.12 14.53 16.04
C GLU A 29 0.96 13.72 16.61
N ARG A 30 0.11 13.17 15.73
CA ARG A 30 -0.95 12.25 16.16
C ARG A 30 -0.38 11.01 16.84
N TRP A 31 0.70 10.42 16.33
CA TRP A 31 1.32 9.23 16.93
C TRP A 31 2.01 9.55 18.25
N LYS A 32 2.72 10.67 18.32
CA LYS A 32 3.42 11.19 19.49
C LYS A 32 2.46 11.42 20.66
N SER A 33 1.24 11.89 20.40
CA SER A 33 0.24 12.14 21.45
C SER A 33 -0.15 10.91 22.31
N TYR A 34 0.23 9.69 21.91
CA TYR A 34 -0.04 8.47 22.68
C TYR A 34 1.12 8.05 23.61
N PHE A 35 2.21 8.81 23.67
CA PHE A 35 3.42 8.41 24.40
C PHE A 35 4.04 9.61 25.11
N ASP A 36 4.63 9.33 26.27
CA ASP A 36 5.50 10.24 26.99
C ASP A 36 6.94 9.70 26.95
N TRP A 37 7.92 10.58 26.75
CA TRP A 37 9.33 10.22 26.72
C TRP A 37 10.22 11.41 27.09
N ASP A 38 11.48 11.15 27.42
CA ASP A 38 12.48 12.19 27.68
C ASP A 38 12.72 13.04 26.40
N PRO A 39 12.51 14.37 26.44
CA PRO A 39 12.75 15.24 25.31
C PRO A 39 14.13 15.04 24.64
N GLN A 40 15.16 14.65 25.41
CA GLN A 40 16.52 14.43 24.90
C GLN A 40 16.61 13.28 23.86
N ILE A 41 15.72 12.28 23.93
CA ILE A 41 15.71 11.15 22.99
C ILE A 41 14.75 11.36 21.81
N THR A 42 14.09 12.52 21.70
CA THR A 42 13.09 12.79 20.66
C THR A 42 13.62 12.55 19.24
N ALA A 43 14.87 12.95 18.96
CA ALA A 43 15.48 12.74 17.64
C ALA A 43 15.61 11.25 17.28
N LEU A 44 16.01 10.42 18.26
CA LEU A 44 16.13 8.96 18.09
C LEU A 44 14.75 8.32 17.85
N ILE A 45 13.73 8.76 18.60
CA ILE A 45 12.36 8.26 18.45
C ILE A 45 11.81 8.66 17.07
N MET A 46 12.03 9.89 16.62
CA MET A 46 11.59 10.37 15.31
C MET A 46 12.24 9.57 14.17
N ALA A 47 13.54 9.30 14.23
CA ALA A 47 14.23 8.46 13.24
C ALA A 47 13.68 7.02 13.22
N THR A 48 13.44 6.45 14.39
CA THR A 48 12.87 5.10 14.54
C THR A 48 11.43 5.05 14.01
N TYR A 49 10.64 6.08 14.31
CA TYR A 49 9.28 6.23 13.82
C TYR A 49 9.23 6.30 12.30
N GLU A 50 10.06 7.14 11.67
CA GLU A 50 10.07 7.31 10.22
C GLU A 50 10.39 6.00 9.49
N SER A 51 11.33 5.21 10.02
CA SER A 51 11.63 3.88 9.49
C SER A 51 10.44 2.92 9.60
N LYS A 52 9.80 2.86 10.78
CA LYS A 52 8.62 2.00 11.01
C LYS A 52 7.40 2.47 10.21
N ALA A 53 7.21 3.78 10.06
CA ALA A 53 6.11 4.39 9.33
C ALA A 53 6.15 3.99 7.86
N LYS A 54 7.32 4.06 7.21
CA LYS A 54 7.54 3.58 5.83
C LYS A 54 7.03 2.15 5.63
N VAL A 55 7.43 1.24 6.53
CA VAL A 55 7.05 -0.19 6.45
C VAL A 55 5.56 -0.38 6.69
N ARG A 56 5.02 0.23 7.74
CA ARG A 56 3.60 0.07 8.11
C ARG A 56 2.65 0.73 7.11
N TYR A 57 3.05 1.86 6.54
CA TYR A 57 2.29 2.55 5.49
C TYR A 57 2.24 1.71 4.21
N LYS A 58 3.40 1.19 3.75
CA LYS A 58 3.45 0.27 2.60
C LYS A 58 2.57 -0.96 2.82
N ALA A 59 2.60 -1.55 4.02
CA ALA A 59 1.76 -2.69 4.36
C ALA A 59 0.27 -2.33 4.34
N LEU A 60 -0.11 -1.14 4.85
CA LEU A 60 -1.49 -0.64 4.79
C LEU A 60 -1.96 -0.48 3.34
N MET A 61 -1.19 0.20 2.48
CA MET A 61 -1.56 0.40 1.08
C MET A 61 -1.68 -0.92 0.32
N ASN A 62 -0.78 -1.87 0.55
CA ASN A 62 -0.88 -3.21 -0.05
C ASN A 62 -2.13 -3.98 0.41
N LYS A 63 -2.57 -3.80 1.66
CA LYS A 63 -3.82 -4.40 2.15
C LYS A 63 -5.03 -3.79 1.46
N LEU A 64 -5.06 -2.47 1.27
CA LEU A 64 -6.11 -1.78 0.54
C LEU A 64 -6.21 -2.30 -0.91
N LEU A 65 -5.06 -2.34 -1.60
CA LEU A 65 -4.97 -2.86 -2.96
C LEU A 65 -5.43 -4.32 -3.07
N THR A 66 -4.99 -5.18 -2.15
CA THR A 66 -5.33 -6.61 -2.20
C THR A 66 -6.81 -6.85 -1.86
N LYS A 67 -7.39 -6.04 -0.97
CA LYS A 67 -8.81 -6.13 -0.63
C LYS A 67 -9.69 -5.69 -1.80
N GLY A 68 -9.26 -4.69 -2.58
CA GLY A 68 -10.01 -4.18 -3.73
C GLY A 68 -11.28 -3.39 -3.37
N GLU A 69 -11.59 -3.24 -2.09
CA GLU A 69 -12.77 -2.52 -1.60
C GLU A 69 -12.38 -1.30 -0.77
N ARG A 70 -13.11 -0.20 -0.95
CA ARG A 70 -12.92 1.03 -0.16
C ARG A 70 -13.38 0.85 1.29
N PRO A 71 -12.48 0.96 2.28
CA PRO A 71 -12.88 1.00 3.69
C PRO A 71 -13.54 2.34 4.05
N ILE A 72 -14.36 2.34 5.10
CA ILE A 72 -15.09 3.53 5.58
C ILE A 72 -14.15 4.70 5.91
N TYR A 73 -12.96 4.42 6.46
CA TYR A 73 -11.97 5.45 6.84
C TYR A 73 -11.21 6.06 5.65
N VAL A 74 -11.43 5.56 4.42
CA VAL A 74 -10.85 6.13 3.20
C VAL A 74 -11.91 6.98 2.51
N THR A 75 -11.61 8.26 2.29
CA THR A 75 -12.50 9.18 1.57
C THR A 75 -12.71 8.71 0.13
N LYS A 76 -13.86 9.04 -0.47
CA LYS A 76 -14.15 8.69 -1.88
C LYS A 76 -13.07 9.24 -2.82
N GLU A 77 -12.62 10.46 -2.57
CA GLU A 77 -11.55 11.10 -3.34
C GLU A 77 -10.22 10.33 -3.23
N ALA A 78 -9.76 10.04 -2.01
CA ALA A 78 -8.50 9.32 -1.82
C ALA A 78 -8.56 7.93 -2.46
N TRP A 79 -9.69 7.24 -2.32
CA TRP A 79 -9.89 5.94 -2.97
C TRP A 79 -9.80 6.03 -4.49
N ARG A 80 -10.51 6.99 -5.11
CA ARG A 80 -10.47 7.19 -6.56
C ARG A 80 -9.03 7.39 -7.05
N ARG A 81 -8.28 8.25 -6.37
CA ARG A 81 -6.86 8.49 -6.70
C ARG A 81 -6.01 7.23 -6.54
N TYR A 82 -6.22 6.45 -5.49
CA TYR A 82 -5.48 5.21 -5.27
C TYR A 82 -5.72 4.19 -6.38
N VAL A 83 -6.99 4.00 -6.77
CA VAL A 83 -7.36 3.12 -7.87
C VAL A 83 -6.72 3.58 -9.18
N GLU A 84 -6.84 4.87 -9.51
CA GLU A 84 -6.21 5.48 -10.70
C GLU A 84 -4.70 5.22 -10.74
N TYR A 85 -4.00 5.40 -9.62
CA TYR A 85 -2.57 5.08 -9.51
C TYR A 85 -2.29 3.58 -9.68
N TRP A 86 -3.07 2.70 -9.05
CA TRP A 86 -2.87 1.25 -9.15
C TRP A 86 -3.20 0.68 -10.54
N GLU A 87 -4.06 1.36 -11.28
CA GLU A 87 -4.41 1.02 -12.65
C GLU A 87 -3.39 1.52 -13.67
N SER A 88 -2.52 2.47 -13.30
CA SER A 88 -1.46 2.98 -14.16
C SER A 88 -0.50 1.89 -14.63
N ASP A 89 -0.03 2.02 -15.88
CA ASP A 89 0.92 1.08 -16.48
C ASP A 89 2.27 1.07 -15.76
N ASP A 90 2.72 2.20 -15.23
CA ASP A 90 3.95 2.26 -14.41
C ASP A 90 3.83 1.33 -13.19
N PHE A 91 2.73 1.47 -12.45
CA PHE A 91 2.51 0.67 -11.24
C PHE A 91 2.42 -0.83 -11.59
N LYS A 92 1.62 -1.18 -12.60
CA LYS A 92 1.45 -2.57 -13.04
C LYS A 92 2.77 -3.18 -13.50
N THR A 93 3.56 -2.44 -14.29
CA THR A 93 4.87 -2.88 -14.78
C THR A 93 5.84 -3.12 -13.63
N ARG A 94 5.97 -2.16 -12.72
CA ARG A 94 6.85 -2.29 -11.53
C ARG A 94 6.41 -3.43 -10.62
N SER A 95 5.11 -3.60 -10.44
CA SER A 95 4.53 -4.70 -9.66
C SER A 95 4.84 -6.06 -10.29
N LYS A 96 4.71 -6.18 -11.63
CA LYS A 96 5.05 -7.39 -12.39
C LYS A 96 6.53 -7.74 -12.27
N ILE A 97 7.43 -6.76 -12.46
CA ILE A 97 8.88 -6.94 -12.30
C ILE A 97 9.20 -7.39 -10.87
N ALA A 98 8.66 -6.71 -9.85
CA ALA A 98 8.88 -7.08 -8.45
C ALA A 98 8.31 -8.48 -8.11
N SER A 99 7.21 -8.88 -8.75
CA SER A 99 6.68 -10.24 -8.62
C SER A 99 7.59 -11.28 -9.27
N SER A 100 8.09 -11.00 -10.49
CA SER A 100 9.02 -11.87 -11.22
C SER A 100 10.32 -12.06 -10.44
N ASN A 101 10.93 -10.97 -9.96
CA ASN A 101 12.16 -11.00 -9.17
C ASN A 101 12.04 -11.79 -7.85
N ARG A 102 10.83 -11.85 -7.27
CA ARG A 102 10.56 -12.71 -6.10
C ARG A 102 10.45 -14.18 -6.47
N ARG A 103 9.98 -14.50 -7.67
CA ARG A 103 9.85 -15.89 -8.18
C ARG A 103 11.18 -16.44 -8.68
N SER A 104 12.00 -15.63 -9.35
CA SER A 104 13.30 -16.05 -9.90
C SER A 104 14.35 -16.34 -8.81
N LYS A 105 14.20 -15.76 -7.61
CA LYS A 105 15.04 -16.08 -6.43
C LYS A 105 14.93 -17.52 -5.92
N LYS A 106 14.13 -18.40 -6.54
CA LYS A 106 14.11 -19.85 -6.27
C LYS A 106 15.25 -20.63 -6.96
N GLY A 107 16.01 -20.02 -7.86
CA GLY A 107 17.19 -20.66 -8.47
C GLY A 107 18.49 -20.26 -7.77
N GLY A 108 18.75 -20.81 -6.59
CA GLY A 108 20.14 -20.90 -6.12
C GLY A 108 20.92 -21.85 -7.05
N PRO A 109 22.24 -21.68 -7.25
CA PRO A 109 23.03 -22.62 -8.02
C PRO A 109 23.07 -23.97 -7.28
N GLY A 110 22.18 -24.88 -7.64
CA GLY A 110 22.08 -26.19 -7.00
C GLY A 110 20.80 -26.99 -7.23
N ALA A 111 20.02 -26.72 -8.29
CA ALA A 111 18.91 -27.59 -8.67
C ALA A 111 18.98 -27.87 -10.17
N GLU A 112 19.62 -28.98 -10.48
CA GLU A 112 19.53 -29.64 -11.78
C GLU A 112 18.07 -29.98 -12.12
N GLN A 113 17.73 -29.74 -13.38
CA GLN A 113 16.72 -30.35 -14.24
C GLN A 113 15.51 -31.04 -13.58
N GLY A 114 14.33 -30.48 -13.85
CA GLY A 114 13.05 -31.18 -13.70
C GLY A 114 11.93 -30.40 -14.36
N ALA A 115 11.52 -30.83 -15.55
CA ALA A 115 10.33 -30.35 -16.23
C ALA A 115 9.09 -30.52 -15.34
N GLY A 116 8.20 -29.52 -15.37
CA GLY A 116 6.94 -29.55 -14.63
C GLY A 116 6.08 -28.36 -15.01
N GLU A 117 5.24 -28.55 -16.02
CA GLU A 117 4.09 -27.70 -16.29
C GLU A 117 3.26 -27.54 -15.01
N GLY A 118 2.93 -26.30 -14.68
CA GLY A 118 2.22 -25.93 -13.47
C GLY A 118 1.63 -24.55 -13.61
N LEU A 119 0.60 -24.44 -14.45
CA LEU A 119 -0.37 -23.36 -14.39
C LEU A 119 -0.92 -23.31 -12.96
N HIS A 120 -0.69 -22.23 -12.23
CA HIS A 120 -1.66 -21.54 -11.36
C HIS A 120 -0.97 -20.45 -10.52
N GLY A 121 -1.64 -19.30 -10.44
CA GLY A 121 -1.29 -18.22 -9.52
C GLY A 121 -0.77 -16.95 -10.20
N ALA A 122 -1.43 -16.47 -11.26
CA ALA A 122 -1.36 -15.04 -11.53
C ALA A 122 -1.95 -14.32 -10.30
N ARG A 123 -1.18 -13.40 -9.71
CA ARG A 123 -1.73 -12.46 -8.72
C ARG A 123 -2.68 -11.57 -9.51
N VAL A 124 -3.96 -11.92 -9.49
CA VAL A 124 -5.05 -11.05 -9.95
C VAL A 124 -4.94 -9.80 -9.08
N VAL A 125 -4.42 -8.72 -9.67
CA VAL A 125 -4.80 -7.38 -9.22
C VAL A 125 -6.31 -7.37 -9.46
N PRO A 126 -7.17 -7.07 -8.46
CA PRO A 126 -8.58 -6.92 -8.73
C PRO A 126 -8.70 -5.90 -9.87
N SER A 127 -9.09 -6.38 -11.05
CA SER A 127 -9.53 -5.50 -12.10
C SER A 127 -10.75 -4.83 -11.50
N CYS A 128 -10.70 -3.52 -11.26
CA CYS A 128 -11.93 -2.74 -11.22
C CYS A 128 -12.49 -2.73 -12.66
N ALA A 129 -12.92 -3.89 -13.13
CA ALA A 129 -13.90 -3.95 -14.18
C ALA A 129 -15.19 -3.44 -13.53
N HIS A 130 -15.55 -2.23 -13.92
CA HIS A 130 -16.88 -1.71 -13.83
C HIS A 130 -17.81 -2.76 -14.47
N GLU A 131 -18.51 -3.55 -13.66
CA GLU A 131 -19.79 -4.12 -14.10
C GLU A 131 -20.79 -2.96 -14.12
N GLU A 132 -20.69 -2.19 -15.20
CA GLU A 132 -21.73 -1.28 -15.65
C GLU A 132 -22.82 -2.16 -16.25
N THR A 133 -23.82 -2.54 -15.46
CA THR A 133 -25.19 -2.92 -15.88
C THR A 133 -25.99 -3.41 -14.67
N ARG A 134 -26.48 -2.49 -13.81
CA ARG A 134 -27.79 -2.64 -13.12
C ARG A 134 -28.18 -1.41 -12.30
N TRP A 135 -28.27 -0.23 -12.91
CA TRP A 135 -29.02 0.89 -12.32
C TRP A 135 -29.77 1.64 -13.43
N SER A 136 -30.72 0.92 -14.04
CA SER A 136 -31.92 1.46 -14.66
C SER A 136 -33.05 0.52 -14.23
N ASP A 137 -34.20 1.07 -13.86
CA ASP A 137 -35.35 0.41 -13.22
C ASP A 137 -35.27 0.28 -11.69
N LEU A 138 -35.50 1.40 -11.01
CA LEU A 138 -36.44 1.49 -9.89
C LEU A 138 -36.66 2.97 -9.53
N HIS A 139 -37.91 3.40 -9.77
CA HIS A 139 -38.56 4.71 -9.51
C HIS A 139 -38.36 5.83 -10.54
#